data_AF-A0A957PVI9-F1
#
_entry.id   AF-A0A957PVI9-F1
#
_cell.length_a   1.000
_cell.length_b   1.000
_cell.length_c   1.000
_cell.angle_alpha   90.00
_cell.angle_beta   90.00
_cell.angle_gamma   90.00
#
_symmetry.space_group_name_H-M   'P 1'
#
loop_
_entity.id
_entity.type
_entity.pdbx_description
1 polymer ?
#
loop_
_entity_poly.entity_id
_entity_poly.type
_entity_poly.pdbx_seq_one_letter_code
_entity_poly.pdbx_strand_id
1 'polypeptide(L)'
;MVHALELTQICKAYQVVKPRQSTATPRSPHLHSLTRLLLGETFGVLGSREVTTIPALDNISFTVEPGQIVGLFGKNGSGKTTLLSILGGVFPADSGSVHCFGHDMRIDFATVRNYIVPIFGWLDAITWAFTGRQNIEKFLLMHHVEPGPLAGQIEELAHVLDLADRLDDRAARYSQGMRIKLQVIAAILLQRVYGRSLLLLDEPFIGLDLVTQRYLRHFVGQELRRDHFSMLLATHQPDDIEALCDEVIVLDRGRVLAKDSVANLRRMVCKQESVRIVYAPVPGQLSPNLAACAGITTHTTVHRNGHVESTLVVDDSCATLAWLLPQILQGESRLLSVQTAPMAFGDVLVALIAANQP
;
A
#
# COMPACT_ATOMS: atom_id res chain seq x y z
N MET A 1 -10.49 25.86 -6.50
CA MET A 1 -10.67 25.10 -5.25
C MET A 1 -9.30 24.68 -4.78
N VAL A 2 -9.02 24.69 -3.47
CA VAL A 2 -7.71 24.32 -2.93
C VAL A 2 -7.76 22.83 -2.58
N HIS A 3 -6.93 22.01 -3.25
CA HIS A 3 -6.83 20.58 -2.97
C HIS A 3 -6.17 20.33 -1.61
N ALA A 4 -6.52 19.22 -0.95
CA ALA A 4 -5.79 18.77 0.24
C ALA A 4 -4.36 18.35 -0.14
N LEU A 5 -4.21 17.70 -1.29
CA LEU A 5 -2.93 17.36 -1.90
C LEU A 5 -3.00 17.50 -3.41
N GLU A 6 -1.95 18.08 -4.00
CA GLU A 6 -1.72 18.11 -5.43
C GLU A 6 -0.28 17.71 -5.72
N LEU A 7 -0.12 16.67 -6.55
CA LEU A 7 1.15 16.16 -7.02
C LEU A 7 1.27 16.37 -8.51
N THR A 8 2.38 16.95 -8.93
CA THR A 8 2.69 17.17 -10.35
C THR A 8 4.07 16.59 -10.66
N GLN A 9 4.08 15.58 -11.52
CA GLN A 9 5.27 14.99 -12.14
C GLN A 9 6.35 14.56 -11.14
N ILE A 10 5.93 13.92 -10.04
CA ILE A 10 6.85 13.46 -8.99
C ILE A 10 7.68 12.29 -9.51
N CYS A 11 9.00 12.45 -9.45
CA CYS A 11 9.96 11.39 -9.76
C CYS A 11 10.89 11.14 -8.57
N LYS A 12 11.31 9.88 -8.42
CA LYS A 12 12.30 9.47 -7.43
C LYS A 12 13.07 8.26 -7.93
N ALA A 13 14.40 8.30 -7.83
CA ALA A 13 15.27 7.18 -8.09
C ALA A 13 16.22 6.92 -6.92
N TYR A 14 16.60 5.66 -6.74
CA TYR A 14 17.60 5.25 -5.76
C TYR A 14 18.80 4.64 -6.47
N GLN A 15 19.99 4.97 -5.98
CA GLN A 15 21.22 4.31 -6.41
C GLN A 15 21.41 3.05 -5.57
N VAL A 16 21.35 1.89 -6.22
CA VAL A 16 21.63 0.61 -5.59
C VAL A 16 23.02 0.17 -5.98
N VAL A 17 23.88 0.03 -4.96
CA VAL A 17 25.23 -0.49 -5.12
C VAL A 17 25.15 -2.00 -5.02
N LYS A 18 25.40 -2.71 -6.14
CA LYS A 18 25.53 -4.17 -6.11
C LYS A 18 27.00 -4.54 -5.98
N PRO A 19 27.37 -5.46 -5.05
CA PRO A 19 28.70 -6.03 -5.05
C PRO A 19 28.87 -6.84 -6.35
N ARG A 20 29.92 -6.51 -7.12
CA ARG A 20 30.26 -7.28 -8.33
C ARG A 20 30.67 -8.68 -7.86
N GLN A 21 29.96 -9.72 -8.31
CA GLN A 21 30.32 -11.09 -7.99
C GLN A 21 31.72 -11.37 -8.55
N SER A 22 32.72 -11.40 -7.65
CA SER A 22 34.07 -11.81 -8.01
C SER A 22 34.06 -13.30 -8.35
N THR A 23 34.34 -13.63 -9.62
CA THR A 23 34.59 -15.01 -10.07
C THR A 23 35.96 -15.53 -9.65
N ALA A 24 36.78 -14.71 -8.95
CA ALA A 24 38.10 -15.13 -8.50
C ALA A 24 38.01 -16.08 -7.29
N THR A 25 38.60 -17.27 -7.42
CA THR A 25 38.81 -18.20 -6.33
C THR A 25 39.73 -17.57 -5.27
N PRO A 26 39.32 -17.50 -3.99
CA PRO A 26 40.15 -16.90 -2.95
C PRO A 26 41.41 -17.72 -2.72
N ARG A 27 42.58 -17.06 -2.72
CA ARG A 27 43.91 -17.70 -2.53
C ARG A 27 44.09 -18.42 -1.18
N SER A 28 43.24 -18.13 -0.19
CA SER A 28 43.26 -18.77 1.13
C SER A 28 41.85 -18.80 1.74
N PRO A 29 41.17 -19.96 1.78
CA PRO A 29 39.75 -20.04 2.15
C PRO A 29 39.48 -19.67 3.63
N HIS A 30 40.42 -19.93 4.55
CA HIS A 30 40.22 -19.68 5.99
C HIS A 30 40.33 -18.20 6.40
N LEU A 31 41.14 -17.39 5.71
CA LEU A 31 41.20 -15.94 5.94
C LEU A 31 39.96 -15.23 5.37
N HIS A 32 39.38 -15.79 4.31
CA HIS A 32 38.19 -15.25 3.65
C HIS A 32 36.91 -15.46 4.50
N SER A 33 36.80 -16.58 5.22
CA SER A 33 35.67 -16.81 6.12
C SER A 33 35.71 -15.89 7.34
N LEU A 34 36.88 -15.71 7.97
CA LEU A 34 37.02 -14.82 9.14
C LEU A 34 36.81 -13.34 8.80
N THR A 35 37.31 -12.87 7.67
CA THR A 35 37.08 -11.49 7.22
C THR A 35 35.61 -11.25 6.85
N ARG A 36 34.95 -12.22 6.20
CA ARG A 36 33.50 -12.16 5.92
C ARG A 36 32.66 -12.20 7.20
N LEU A 37 33.11 -12.93 8.23
CA LEU A 37 32.45 -13.00 9.53
C LEU A 37 32.61 -11.69 10.34
N LEU A 38 33.80 -11.08 10.32
CA LEU A 38 34.14 -9.91 11.14
C LEU A 38 33.72 -8.58 10.52
N LEU A 39 33.72 -8.47 9.19
CA LEU A 39 33.46 -7.20 8.49
C LEU A 39 32.13 -7.23 7.70
N GLY A 40 31.47 -8.38 7.60
CA GLY A 40 30.30 -8.56 6.73
C GLY A 40 30.65 -8.51 5.24
N GLU A 41 29.66 -8.78 4.38
CA GLU A 41 29.85 -8.75 2.92
C GLU A 41 30.20 -7.35 2.37
N THR A 42 29.95 -6.31 3.16
CA THR A 42 30.11 -4.90 2.81
C THR A 42 31.57 -4.47 2.59
N PHE A 43 32.53 -5.16 3.20
CA PHE A 43 33.97 -4.86 3.11
C PHE A 43 34.74 -5.87 2.25
N GLY A 44 34.03 -6.75 1.54
CA GLY A 44 34.63 -7.70 0.60
C GLY A 44 35.26 -6.99 -0.61
N VAL A 45 36.56 -6.69 -0.49
CA VAL A 45 37.55 -6.45 -1.56
C VAL A 45 37.28 -5.24 -2.46
N LEU A 46 38.33 -4.47 -2.72
CA LEU A 46 38.47 -3.37 -3.68
C LEU A 46 38.17 -3.82 -5.12
N GLY A 47 36.92 -4.15 -5.42
CA GLY A 47 36.37 -4.40 -6.75
C GLY A 47 35.51 -3.22 -7.19
N SER A 48 35.49 -2.94 -8.49
CA SER A 48 34.61 -1.95 -9.10
C SER A 48 33.15 -2.22 -8.70
N ARG A 49 32.54 -1.28 -7.97
CA ARG A 49 31.12 -1.32 -7.59
C ARG A 49 30.27 -0.96 -8.80
N GLU A 50 29.25 -1.77 -9.10
CA GLU A 50 28.26 -1.42 -10.11
C GLU A 50 27.13 -0.66 -9.42
N VAL A 51 26.97 0.61 -9.80
CA VAL A 51 25.90 1.48 -9.30
C VAL A 51 24.78 1.44 -10.33
N THR A 52 23.67 0.80 -9.97
CA THR A 52 22.46 0.80 -10.80
C THR A 52 21.47 1.81 -10.24
N THR A 53 20.93 2.66 -11.11
CA THR A 53 19.85 3.58 -10.72
C THR A 53 18.51 2.89 -10.92
N ILE A 54 17.70 2.80 -9.87
CA ILE A 54 16.37 2.19 -9.90
C ILE A 54 15.34 3.31 -9.73
N PRO A 55 14.49 3.59 -10.74
CA PRO A 55 13.38 4.50 -10.57
C PRO A 55 12.34 3.88 -9.63
N ALA A 56 12.07 4.55 -8.51
CA ALA A 56 11.02 4.19 -7.56
C ALA A 56 9.71 4.90 -7.85
N LEU A 57 9.76 6.14 -8.37
CA LEU A 57 8.62 6.90 -8.87
C LEU A 57 9.00 7.52 -10.21
N ASP A 58 8.06 7.49 -11.14
CA ASP A 58 8.21 7.94 -12.51
C ASP A 58 6.96 8.71 -12.93
N ASN A 59 7.06 10.04 -12.85
CA ASN A 59 6.05 10.99 -13.31
C ASN A 59 4.66 10.82 -12.65
N ILE A 60 4.61 10.64 -11.33
CA ILE A 60 3.36 10.52 -10.58
C ILE A 60 2.66 11.88 -10.48
N SER A 61 1.41 11.97 -10.94
CA SER A 61 0.56 13.15 -10.83
C SER A 61 -0.86 12.78 -10.44
N PHE A 62 -1.40 13.39 -9.39
CA PHE A 62 -2.81 13.28 -8.99
C PHE A 62 -3.16 14.32 -7.92
N THR A 63 -4.45 14.53 -7.72
CA THR A 63 -5.02 15.38 -6.66
C THR A 63 -5.83 14.55 -5.66
N VAL A 64 -5.93 15.07 -4.45
CA VAL A 64 -6.82 14.62 -3.36
C VAL A 64 -7.63 15.82 -2.89
N GLU A 65 -8.95 15.71 -2.91
CA GLU A 65 -9.83 16.77 -2.42
C GLU A 65 -9.89 16.81 -0.89
N PRO A 66 -10.15 17.98 -0.28
CA PRO A 66 -10.43 18.06 1.15
C PRO A 66 -11.58 17.15 1.57
N GLY A 67 -11.34 16.33 2.59
CA GLY A 67 -12.32 15.35 3.09
C GLY A 67 -12.41 14.06 2.28
N GLN A 68 -11.55 13.91 1.25
CA GLN A 68 -11.51 12.71 0.42
C GLN A 68 -10.51 11.69 0.98
N ILE A 69 -10.91 10.42 0.96
CA ILE A 69 -10.06 9.29 1.30
C ILE A 69 -9.62 8.58 0.02
N VAL A 70 -8.31 8.59 -0.24
CA VAL A 70 -7.72 7.98 -1.45
C VAL A 70 -6.80 6.83 -1.08
N GLY A 71 -7.04 5.67 -1.68
CA GLY A 71 -6.20 4.49 -1.50
C GLY A 71 -5.12 4.40 -2.57
N LEU A 72 -3.86 4.21 -2.19
CA LEU A 72 -2.77 3.83 -3.08
C LEU A 72 -2.65 2.30 -3.08
N PHE A 73 -3.12 1.66 -4.14
CA PHE A 73 -3.13 0.20 -4.27
C PHE A 73 -2.01 -0.27 -5.19
N GLY A 74 -1.32 -1.36 -4.83
CA GLY A 74 -0.33 -1.97 -5.71
C GLY A 74 0.53 -3.01 -5.00
N LYS A 75 1.32 -3.77 -5.76
CA LYS A 75 2.23 -4.79 -5.19
C LYS A 75 3.38 -4.15 -4.38
N ASN A 76 4.08 -4.97 -3.60
CA ASN A 76 5.31 -4.53 -2.95
C ASN A 76 6.33 -4.06 -4.00
N GLY A 77 6.96 -2.91 -3.76
CA GLY A 77 7.86 -2.28 -4.72
C GLY A 77 7.19 -1.42 -5.79
N SER A 78 5.87 -1.18 -5.73
CA SER A 78 5.18 -0.29 -6.68
C SER A 78 5.43 1.20 -6.47
N GLY A 79 6.10 1.60 -5.38
CA GLY A 79 6.42 3.00 -5.07
C GLY A 79 5.52 3.68 -4.03
N LYS A 80 4.44 3.03 -3.54
CA LYS A 80 3.51 3.56 -2.52
C LYS A 80 4.24 4.23 -1.34
N THR A 81 5.11 3.45 -0.72
CA THR A 81 5.86 3.83 0.46
C THR A 81 6.90 4.92 0.19
N THR A 82 7.55 4.88 -0.98
CA THR A 82 8.45 5.96 -1.42
C THR A 82 7.68 7.27 -1.57
N LEU A 83 6.49 7.22 -2.16
CA LEU A 83 5.62 8.38 -2.31
C LEU A 83 5.21 8.94 -0.94
N LEU A 84 4.68 8.10 -0.04
CA LEU A 84 4.32 8.55 1.31
C LEU A 84 5.51 9.09 2.10
N SER A 85 6.71 8.53 1.92
CA SER A 85 7.94 9.05 2.54
C SER A 85 8.31 10.44 2.02
N ILE A 86 8.06 10.71 0.74
CA ILE A 86 8.24 12.05 0.17
C ILE A 86 7.23 13.02 0.78
N LEU A 87 5.95 12.64 0.82
CA LEU A 87 4.88 13.48 1.38
C LEU A 87 5.04 13.72 2.89
N GLY A 88 5.57 12.73 3.62
CA GLY A 88 5.93 12.87 5.04
C GLY A 88 7.20 13.69 5.29
N GLY A 89 7.89 14.15 4.24
CA GLY A 89 9.11 14.95 4.34
C GLY A 89 10.35 14.17 4.76
N VAL A 90 10.32 12.83 4.70
CA VAL A 90 11.47 11.97 5.05
C VAL A 90 12.55 12.05 3.98
N PHE A 91 12.14 12.08 2.70
CA PHE A 91 13.04 12.22 1.56
C PHE A 91 12.51 13.26 0.57
N PRO A 92 13.36 14.09 -0.05
CA PRO A 92 12.92 14.96 -1.12
C PRO A 92 12.64 14.16 -2.40
N ALA A 93 11.67 14.60 -3.18
CA ALA A 93 11.52 14.18 -4.58
C ALA A 93 12.71 14.66 -5.42
N ASP A 94 13.05 13.93 -6.48
CA ASP A 94 14.13 14.34 -7.40
C ASP A 94 13.63 15.42 -8.38
N SER A 95 12.35 15.36 -8.76
CA SER A 95 11.67 16.37 -9.58
C SER A 95 10.17 16.43 -9.28
N GLY A 96 9.50 17.43 -9.84
CA GLY A 96 8.07 17.70 -9.65
C GLY A 96 7.78 18.62 -8.49
N SER A 97 6.49 18.84 -8.22
CA SER A 97 5.99 19.72 -7.16
C SER A 97 4.88 19.07 -6.35
N VAL A 98 4.89 19.36 -5.04
CA VAL A 98 3.88 18.91 -4.07
C VAL A 98 3.27 20.15 -3.43
N HIS A 99 1.97 20.31 -3.56
CA HIS A 99 1.20 21.31 -2.82
C HIS A 99 0.27 20.62 -1.83
N CYS A 100 0.24 21.09 -0.58
CA CYS A 100 -0.66 20.61 0.45
C CYS A 100 -1.46 21.77 1.00
N PHE A 101 -2.80 21.71 0.87
CA PHE A 101 -3.71 22.81 1.21
C PHE A 101 -3.27 24.17 0.62
N GLY A 102 -2.75 24.16 -0.61
CA GLY A 102 -2.29 25.36 -1.33
C GLY A 102 -0.87 25.83 -1.00
N HIS A 103 -0.18 25.17 -0.06
CA HIS A 103 1.21 25.49 0.30
C HIS A 103 2.18 24.57 -0.45
N ASP A 104 3.18 25.15 -1.11
CA ASP A 104 4.27 24.40 -1.75
C ASP A 104 5.18 23.78 -0.69
N MET A 105 5.31 22.46 -0.70
CA MET A 105 6.12 21.70 0.25
C MET A 105 7.61 22.06 0.22
N ARG A 106 8.16 22.53 -0.91
CA ARG A 106 9.57 22.91 -1.03
C ARG A 106 9.84 24.29 -0.42
N ILE A 107 8.85 25.18 -0.46
CA ILE A 107 8.98 26.58 -0.04
C ILE A 107 8.51 26.75 1.40
N ASP A 108 7.35 26.17 1.74
CA ASP A 108 6.64 26.38 3.00
C ASP A 108 6.48 25.07 3.79
N PHE A 109 7.58 24.29 3.86
CA PHE A 109 7.60 22.99 4.52
C PHE A 109 7.13 23.05 5.98
N ALA A 110 7.48 24.13 6.70
CA ALA A 110 7.13 24.28 8.11
C ALA A 110 5.61 24.33 8.32
N THR A 111 4.90 25.04 7.44
CA THR A 111 3.44 25.11 7.46
C THR A 111 2.82 23.78 6.99
N VAL A 112 3.33 23.22 5.89
CA VAL A 112 2.84 21.93 5.34
C VAL A 112 2.95 20.80 6.37
N ARG A 113 4.05 20.74 7.13
CA ARG A 113 4.26 19.73 8.17
C ARG A 113 3.18 19.77 9.27
N ASN A 114 2.57 20.92 9.53
CA ASN A 114 1.49 21.01 10.51
C ASN A 114 0.19 20.36 10.00
N TYR A 115 0.01 20.24 8.69
CA TYR A 115 -1.16 19.59 8.09
C TYR A 115 -0.97 18.09 7.87
N ILE A 116 0.26 17.62 7.74
CA ILE A 116 0.54 16.21 7.42
C ILE A 116 0.75 15.40 8.70
N VAL A 117 -0.05 14.36 8.88
CA VAL A 117 0.09 13.42 10.00
C VAL A 117 0.47 12.04 9.44
N PRO A 118 1.74 11.63 9.52
CA PRO A 118 2.16 10.32 9.08
C PRO A 118 1.96 9.26 10.17
N ILE A 119 1.29 8.15 9.81
CA ILE A 119 1.21 6.93 10.60
C ILE A 119 1.75 5.81 9.71
N PHE A 120 3.03 5.50 9.89
CA PHE A 120 3.67 4.43 9.13
C PHE A 120 3.99 3.26 10.04
N GLY A 121 3.42 2.08 9.76
CA GLY A 121 3.58 0.91 10.61
C GLY A 121 5.04 0.46 10.79
N TRP A 122 5.91 0.83 9.85
CA TRP A 122 7.34 0.53 9.83
C TRP A 122 8.26 1.60 10.46
N LEU A 123 7.76 2.82 10.70
CA LEU A 123 8.54 3.92 11.24
C LEU A 123 8.18 4.02 12.71
N ASP A 124 9.12 3.67 13.58
CA ASP A 124 8.88 3.65 15.02
C ASP A 124 8.87 5.08 15.58
N ALA A 125 7.77 5.78 15.33
CA ALA A 125 7.52 7.12 15.83
C ALA A 125 7.18 7.11 17.34
N ILE A 126 7.03 5.92 17.94
CA ILE A 126 6.74 5.72 19.35
C ILE A 126 8.04 5.68 20.16
N THR A 127 8.11 6.51 21.19
CA THR A 127 9.18 6.46 22.18
C THR A 127 8.89 5.35 23.19
N TRP A 128 9.63 4.25 23.13
CA TRP A 128 9.36 3.06 23.95
C TRP A 128 9.47 3.29 25.45
N ALA A 129 10.33 4.23 25.86
CA ALA A 129 10.52 4.60 27.26
C ALA A 129 9.33 5.38 27.85
N PHE A 130 8.51 5.99 26.99
CA PHE A 130 7.38 6.83 27.39
C PHE A 130 6.12 5.98 27.58
N THR A 131 5.19 6.48 28.40
CA THR A 131 3.84 5.90 28.49
C THR A 131 3.05 6.14 27.20
N GLY A 132 1.92 5.45 27.04
CA GLY A 132 1.00 5.74 25.93
C GLY A 132 0.57 7.21 25.91
N ARG A 133 0.18 7.74 27.06
CA ARG A 133 -0.18 9.15 27.25
C ARG A 133 0.94 10.08 26.79
N GLN A 134 2.14 9.88 27.31
CA GLN A 134 3.31 10.69 26.96
C GLN A 134 3.65 10.62 25.47
N ASN A 135 3.40 9.49 24.81
CA ASN A 135 3.58 9.40 23.36
C ASN A 135 2.56 10.26 22.61
N ILE A 136 1.28 10.25 23.01
CA ILE A 136 0.24 11.10 22.41
C ILE A 136 0.59 12.58 22.63
N GLU A 137 0.91 12.96 23.87
CA GLU A 137 1.31 14.32 24.23
C GLU A 137 2.54 14.78 23.44
N LYS A 138 3.55 13.92 23.29
CA LYS A 138 4.73 14.18 22.45
C LYS A 138 4.34 14.49 21.01
N PHE A 139 3.43 13.72 20.41
CA PHE A 139 2.97 13.98 19.04
C PHE A 139 2.27 15.34 18.95
N LEU A 140 1.38 15.68 19.88
CA LEU A 140 0.70 16.97 19.90
C LEU A 140 1.71 18.13 19.98
N LEU A 141 2.70 18.03 20.88
CA LEU A 141 3.74 19.04 21.03
C LEU A 141 4.64 19.19 19.79
N MET A 142 4.94 18.09 19.09
CA MET A 142 5.68 18.15 17.81
C MET A 142 4.93 18.91 16.73
N HIS A 143 3.61 19.01 16.84
CA HIS A 143 2.74 19.79 16.00
C HIS A 143 2.29 21.08 16.68
N HIS A 144 2.99 21.60 17.70
CA HIS A 144 2.65 22.87 18.37
C HIS A 144 1.25 22.92 19.01
N VAL A 145 0.70 21.76 19.39
CA VAL A 145 -0.58 21.65 20.09
C VAL A 145 -0.32 21.34 21.57
N GLU A 146 -0.86 22.18 22.45
CA GLU A 146 -0.80 21.98 23.89
C GLU A 146 -1.70 20.81 24.33
N PRO A 147 -1.18 19.77 25.03
CA PRO A 147 -1.99 18.61 25.40
C PRO A 147 -2.98 18.86 26.53
N GLY A 148 -2.72 19.83 27.42
CA GLY A 148 -3.53 20.08 28.61
C GLY A 148 -5.03 20.23 28.34
N PRO A 149 -5.44 21.11 27.40
CA PRO A 149 -6.86 21.25 27.00
C PRO A 149 -7.49 19.98 26.41
N LEU A 150 -6.68 19.05 25.89
CA LEU A 150 -7.14 17.84 25.19
C LEU A 150 -7.14 16.61 26.11
N ALA A 151 -6.72 16.73 27.37
CA ALA A 151 -6.58 15.59 28.29
C ALA A 151 -7.86 14.74 28.40
N GLY A 152 -9.03 15.36 28.49
CA GLY A 152 -10.30 14.63 28.53
C GLY A 152 -10.63 13.89 27.23
N GLN A 153 -10.26 14.45 26.08
CA GLN A 153 -10.45 13.81 24.77
C GLN A 153 -9.47 12.67 24.54
N ILE A 154 -8.25 12.76 25.09
CA ILE A 154 -7.29 11.66 25.11
C ILE A 154 -7.90 10.46 25.86
N GLU A 155 -8.47 10.69 27.04
CA GLU A 155 -9.13 9.63 27.82
C GLU A 155 -10.33 9.03 27.08
N GLU A 156 -11.19 9.88 26.52
CA GLU A 156 -12.37 9.45 25.76
C GLU A 156 -11.97 8.56 24.57
N LEU A 157 -11.02 9.01 23.75
CA LEU A 157 -10.55 8.25 22.59
C LEU A 157 -9.82 6.97 23.01
N ALA A 158 -9.06 7.00 24.11
CA ALA A 158 -8.42 5.81 24.66
C ALA A 158 -9.45 4.80 25.17
N HIS A 159 -10.56 5.24 25.76
CA HIS A 159 -11.67 4.37 26.15
C HIS A 159 -12.34 3.74 24.93
N VAL A 160 -12.67 4.55 23.92
CA VAL A 160 -13.31 4.03 22.71
C VAL A 160 -12.42 2.96 22.08
N LEU A 161 -11.12 3.22 21.95
CA LEU A 161 -10.14 2.31 21.35
C LEU A 161 -9.67 1.16 22.26
N ASP A 162 -10.28 0.94 23.43
CA ASP A 162 -9.88 -0.12 24.35
C ASP A 162 -8.38 -0.05 24.72
N LEU A 163 -7.96 1.14 25.19
CA LEU A 163 -6.59 1.46 25.58
C LEU A 163 -6.49 2.23 26.92
N ALA A 164 -7.61 2.68 27.49
CA ALA A 164 -7.65 3.51 28.70
C ALA A 164 -6.84 2.90 29.87
N ASP A 165 -7.09 1.62 30.20
CA ASP A 165 -6.40 0.91 31.30
C ASP A 165 -4.89 0.72 31.08
N ARG A 166 -4.42 0.99 29.85
CA ARG A 166 -3.03 0.82 29.45
C ARG A 166 -2.34 2.15 29.19
N LEU A 167 -3.05 3.27 29.22
CA LEU A 167 -2.53 4.55 28.75
C LEU A 167 -1.27 5.00 29.51
N ASP A 168 -1.15 4.61 30.77
CA ASP A 168 -0.01 4.92 31.64
C ASP A 168 1.05 3.79 31.73
N ASP A 169 0.87 2.69 30.99
CA ASP A 169 1.91 1.69 30.76
C ASP A 169 2.96 2.21 29.76
N ARG A 170 4.23 1.80 29.94
CA ARG A 170 5.30 2.11 28.98
C ARG A 170 5.04 1.45 27.62
N ALA A 171 5.24 2.21 26.54
CA ALA A 171 5.03 1.76 25.18
C ALA A 171 5.93 0.58 24.76
N ALA A 172 7.06 0.35 25.46
CA ALA A 172 7.85 -0.88 25.32
C ALA A 172 7.04 -2.17 25.52
N ARG A 173 5.94 -2.12 26.28
CA ARG A 173 5.04 -3.27 26.54
C ARG A 173 3.89 -3.36 25.54
N TYR A 174 3.75 -2.39 24.65
CA TYR A 174 2.61 -2.32 23.75
C TYR A 174 2.79 -3.25 22.56
N SER A 175 1.70 -3.92 22.17
CA SER A 175 1.60 -4.57 20.87
C SER A 175 1.63 -3.54 19.74
N GLN A 176 1.88 -3.98 18.51
CA GLN A 176 1.83 -3.11 17.34
C GLN A 176 0.47 -2.41 17.21
N GLY A 177 -0.63 -3.14 17.44
CA GLY A 177 -1.98 -2.58 17.40
C GLY A 177 -2.20 -1.47 18.43
N MET A 178 -1.69 -1.63 19.65
CA MET A 178 -1.74 -0.57 20.67
C MET A 178 -0.93 0.66 20.26
N ARG A 179 0.22 0.48 19.62
CA ARG A 179 1.03 1.60 19.10
C ARG A 179 0.35 2.34 17.95
N ILE A 180 -0.37 1.63 17.09
CA ILE A 180 -1.19 2.23 16.03
C ILE A 180 -2.37 3.01 16.65
N LYS A 181 -3.05 2.44 17.66
CA LYS A 181 -4.12 3.14 18.41
C LYS A 181 -3.64 4.50 18.95
N LEU A 182 -2.45 4.57 19.58
CA LEU A 182 -1.88 5.83 20.05
C LEU A 182 -1.71 6.88 18.93
N GLN A 183 -1.21 6.45 17.77
CA GLN A 183 -1.01 7.32 16.61
C GLN A 183 -2.34 7.80 16.03
N VAL A 184 -3.35 6.93 15.97
CA VAL A 184 -4.71 7.27 15.54
C VAL A 184 -5.33 8.30 16.49
N ILE A 185 -5.18 8.14 17.82
CA ILE A 185 -5.66 9.14 18.79
C ILE A 185 -5.02 10.50 18.53
N ALA A 186 -3.69 10.55 18.40
CA ALA A 186 -2.99 11.80 18.12
C ALA A 186 -3.45 12.44 16.80
N ALA A 187 -3.60 11.65 15.73
CA ALA A 187 -4.10 12.15 14.45
C ALA A 187 -5.51 12.75 14.55
N ILE A 188 -6.39 12.13 15.34
CA ILE A 188 -7.75 12.63 15.54
C ILE A 188 -7.76 13.96 16.27
N LEU A 189 -6.97 14.07 17.33
CA LEU A 189 -6.85 15.32 18.08
C LEU A 189 -6.27 16.43 17.21
N LEU A 190 -5.25 16.14 16.39
CA LEU A 190 -4.67 17.13 15.47
C LEU A 190 -5.68 17.62 14.43
N GLN A 191 -6.48 16.72 13.84
CA GLN A 191 -7.56 17.13 12.93
C GLN A 191 -8.57 18.04 13.63
N ARG A 192 -9.00 17.68 14.85
CA ARG A 192 -9.98 18.48 15.60
C ARG A 192 -9.47 19.88 15.95
N VAL A 193 -8.16 20.03 16.17
CA VAL A 193 -7.53 21.32 16.45
C VAL A 193 -7.34 22.15 15.17
N TYR A 194 -6.83 21.54 14.11
CA TYR A 194 -6.46 22.27 12.90
C TYR A 194 -7.62 22.46 11.90
N GLY A 195 -8.64 21.62 11.96
CA GLY A 195 -9.75 21.60 11.00
C GLY A 195 -9.35 21.18 9.57
N ARG A 196 -8.07 20.87 9.36
CA ARG A 196 -7.49 20.40 8.10
C ARG A 196 -6.23 19.59 8.38
N SER A 197 -6.29 18.30 8.08
CA SER A 197 -5.12 17.43 8.10
C SER A 197 -5.20 16.42 6.96
N LEU A 198 -4.02 16.05 6.48
CA LEU A 198 -3.79 14.96 5.55
C LEU A 198 -3.14 13.81 6.31
N LEU A 199 -3.92 12.77 6.55
CA LEU A 199 -3.44 11.55 7.19
C LEU A 199 -2.73 10.68 6.15
N LEU A 200 -1.47 10.33 6.40
CA LEU A 200 -0.71 9.42 5.55
C LEU A 200 -0.55 8.08 6.26
N LEU A 201 -1.22 7.04 5.75
CA LEU A 201 -1.16 5.70 6.32
C LEU A 201 -0.36 4.77 5.40
N ASP A 202 0.74 4.22 5.90
CA ASP A 202 1.50 3.19 5.17
C ASP A 202 1.31 1.83 5.84
N GLU A 203 0.52 0.99 5.17
CA GLU A 203 0.20 -0.38 5.60
C GLU A 203 -0.20 -0.47 7.09
N PRO A 204 -1.13 0.40 7.55
CA PRO A 204 -1.38 0.63 8.98
C PRO A 204 -1.97 -0.59 9.70
N PHE A 205 -2.49 -1.57 8.97
CA PHE A 205 -3.13 -2.75 9.53
C PHE A 205 -2.30 -4.04 9.37
N ILE A 206 -1.14 -3.98 8.68
CA ILE A 206 -0.27 -5.14 8.55
C ILE A 206 0.25 -5.56 9.94
N GLY A 207 0.25 -6.88 10.19
CA GLY A 207 0.80 -7.46 11.42
C GLY A 207 -0.16 -7.45 12.60
N LEU A 208 -1.39 -6.94 12.41
CA LEU A 208 -2.46 -7.03 13.38
C LEU A 208 -3.22 -8.36 13.24
N ASP A 209 -3.81 -8.83 14.33
CA ASP A 209 -4.79 -9.90 14.26
C ASP A 209 -6.08 -9.43 13.57
N LEU A 210 -6.84 -10.37 13.01
CA LEU A 210 -8.04 -10.08 12.21
C LEU A 210 -9.11 -9.28 12.97
N VAL A 211 -9.24 -9.50 14.28
CA VAL A 211 -10.24 -8.81 15.10
C VAL A 211 -9.83 -7.36 15.29
N THR A 212 -8.58 -7.11 15.67
CA THR A 212 -8.02 -5.76 15.82
C THR A 212 -8.02 -4.99 14.50
N GLN A 213 -7.65 -5.63 13.39
CA GLN A 213 -7.69 -5.02 12.06
C GLN A 213 -9.11 -4.55 11.71
N ARG A 214 -10.11 -5.42 11.85
CA ARG A 214 -11.50 -5.08 11.53
C ARG A 214 -12.03 -3.96 12.43
N TYR A 215 -11.74 -4.03 13.72
CA TYR A 215 -12.16 -3.02 14.69
C TYR A 215 -11.53 -1.64 14.37
N LEU A 216 -10.20 -1.58 14.19
CA LEU A 216 -9.51 -0.34 13.87
C LEU A 216 -9.95 0.25 12.53
N ARG A 217 -10.12 -0.60 11.50
CA ARG A 217 -10.63 -0.16 10.20
C ARG A 217 -12.02 0.47 10.33
N HIS A 218 -12.90 -0.16 11.10
CA HIS A 218 -14.24 0.38 11.34
C HIS A 218 -14.20 1.72 12.10
N PHE A 219 -13.43 1.79 13.18
CA PHE A 219 -13.28 2.99 14.00
C PHE A 219 -12.71 4.15 13.18
N VAL A 220 -11.60 3.93 12.47
CA VAL A 220 -10.98 4.93 11.60
C VAL A 220 -11.98 5.38 10.53
N GLY A 221 -12.67 4.46 9.85
CA GLY A 221 -13.67 4.82 8.86
C GLY A 221 -14.83 5.68 9.40
N GLN A 222 -15.22 5.49 10.66
CA GLN A 222 -16.25 6.33 11.30
C GLN A 222 -15.73 7.72 11.63
N GLU A 223 -14.59 7.84 12.31
CA GLU A 223 -14.03 9.14 12.71
C GLU A 223 -13.62 9.97 11.48
N LEU A 224 -13.05 9.33 10.44
CA LEU A 224 -12.67 10.01 9.20
C LEU A 224 -13.87 10.67 8.51
N ARG A 225 -15.01 9.97 8.45
CA ARG A 225 -16.25 10.49 7.86
C ARG A 225 -16.89 11.57 8.70
N ARG A 226 -16.84 11.43 10.03
CA ARG A 226 -17.46 12.40 10.96
C ARG A 226 -16.75 13.75 10.93
N ASP A 227 -15.42 13.74 10.92
CA ASP A 227 -14.61 14.95 11.07
C ASP A 227 -13.96 15.38 9.72
N HIS A 228 -14.47 14.87 8.59
CA HIS A 228 -14.08 15.22 7.21
C HIS A 228 -12.57 15.20 6.95
N PHE A 229 -11.91 14.11 7.31
CA PHE A 229 -10.48 13.96 7.09
C PHE A 229 -10.12 13.78 5.63
N SER A 230 -8.96 14.31 5.24
CA SER A 230 -8.31 13.92 4.00
C SER A 230 -7.30 12.83 4.31
N MET A 231 -7.25 11.75 3.52
CA MET A 231 -6.37 10.62 3.79
C MET A 231 -5.77 10.01 2.53
N LEU A 232 -4.49 9.64 2.62
CA LEU A 232 -3.84 8.71 1.71
C LEU A 232 -3.50 7.41 2.42
N LEU A 233 -4.08 6.31 1.94
CA LEU A 233 -3.86 4.97 2.47
C LEU A 233 -3.08 4.12 1.48
N ALA A 234 -1.80 3.86 1.75
CA ALA A 234 -1.04 2.85 1.04
C ALA A 234 -1.34 1.47 1.61
N THR A 235 -1.87 0.59 0.75
CA THR A 235 -2.18 -0.80 1.11
C THR A 235 -2.10 -1.69 -0.11
N HIS A 236 -1.78 -2.97 0.10
CA HIS A 236 -1.92 -4.01 -0.91
C HIS A 236 -3.13 -4.92 -0.63
N GLN A 237 -3.95 -4.58 0.37
CA GLN A 237 -5.13 -5.33 0.78
C GLN A 237 -6.40 -4.69 0.17
N PRO A 238 -7.12 -5.39 -0.74
CA PRO A 238 -8.35 -4.86 -1.35
C PRO A 238 -9.41 -4.47 -0.32
N ASP A 239 -9.56 -5.22 0.77
CA ASP A 239 -10.57 -4.98 1.80
C ASP A 239 -10.38 -3.64 2.52
N ASP A 240 -9.14 -3.14 2.61
CA ASP A 240 -8.84 -1.84 3.19
C ASP A 240 -9.35 -0.72 2.27
N ILE A 241 -9.07 -0.84 0.97
CA ILE A 241 -9.53 0.10 -0.07
C ILE A 241 -11.06 0.13 -0.07
N GLU A 242 -11.68 -1.04 -0.15
CA GLU A 242 -13.12 -1.18 -0.28
C GLU A 242 -13.89 -0.59 0.92
N ALA A 243 -13.36 -0.76 2.12
CA ALA A 243 -14.04 -0.32 3.34
C ALA A 243 -13.83 1.16 3.66
N LEU A 244 -12.65 1.70 3.35
CA LEU A 244 -12.25 3.04 3.78
C LEU A 244 -12.27 4.10 2.68
N CYS A 245 -11.93 3.74 1.44
CA CYS A 245 -11.59 4.73 0.43
C CYS A 245 -12.79 5.14 -0.44
N ASP A 246 -12.81 6.40 -0.85
CA ASP A 246 -13.72 6.93 -1.85
C ASP A 246 -13.18 6.65 -3.26
N GLU A 247 -11.86 6.73 -3.40
CA GLU A 247 -11.14 6.57 -4.65
C GLU A 247 -9.90 5.70 -4.46
N VAL A 248 -9.48 5.00 -5.52
CA VAL A 248 -8.25 4.21 -5.54
C VAL A 248 -7.37 4.63 -6.71
N ILE A 249 -6.08 4.73 -6.44
CA ILE A 249 -5.02 4.92 -7.42
C ILE A 249 -4.20 3.63 -7.44
N VAL A 250 -4.18 2.98 -8.59
CA VAL A 250 -3.40 1.76 -8.81
C VAL A 250 -2.00 2.14 -9.26
N LEU A 251 -1.00 1.75 -8.47
CA LEU A 251 0.41 1.97 -8.72
C LEU A 251 1.12 0.67 -9.11
N ASP A 252 1.93 0.72 -10.15
CA ASP A 252 2.89 -0.33 -10.49
C ASP A 252 4.20 0.28 -10.99
N ARG A 253 5.33 -0.28 -10.54
CA ARG A 253 6.69 0.18 -10.89
C ARG A 253 6.88 1.71 -10.89
N GLY A 254 6.31 2.39 -9.89
CA GLY A 254 6.44 3.83 -9.73
C GLY A 254 5.57 4.68 -10.66
N ARG A 255 4.58 4.10 -11.36
CA ARG A 255 3.65 4.79 -12.26
C ARG A 255 2.20 4.59 -11.83
N VAL A 256 1.36 5.59 -12.12
CA VAL A 256 -0.11 5.45 -12.01
C VAL A 256 -0.62 4.67 -13.21
N LEU A 257 -1.25 3.52 -12.96
CA LEU A 257 -1.90 2.71 -14.00
C LEU A 257 -3.38 3.11 -14.17
N ALA A 258 -4.07 3.37 -13.07
CA ALA A 258 -5.48 3.72 -13.06
C ALA A 258 -5.82 4.56 -11.83
N LYS A 259 -6.87 5.39 -11.96
CA LYS A 259 -7.49 6.14 -10.87
C LYS A 259 -9.01 6.08 -11.08
N ASP A 260 -9.74 5.55 -10.10
CA ASP A 260 -11.20 5.42 -10.19
C ASP A 260 -11.85 5.37 -8.80
N SER A 261 -13.13 5.74 -8.72
CA SER A 261 -13.93 5.68 -7.50
C SER A 261 -14.21 4.24 -7.09
N VAL A 262 -14.14 3.96 -5.80
CA VAL A 262 -14.49 2.64 -5.23
C VAL A 262 -15.95 2.28 -5.55
N ALA A 263 -16.83 3.28 -5.60
CA ALA A 263 -18.23 3.09 -5.99
C ALA A 263 -18.41 2.68 -7.46
N ASN A 264 -17.55 3.14 -8.38
CA ASN A 264 -17.57 2.67 -9.76
C ASN A 264 -17.05 1.25 -9.87
N LEU A 265 -15.92 0.95 -9.21
CA LEU A 265 -15.35 -0.40 -9.21
C LEU A 265 -16.31 -1.44 -8.63
N ARG A 266 -17.02 -1.12 -7.54
CA ARG A 266 -18.09 -1.98 -6.99
C ARG A 266 -19.22 -2.24 -7.98
N ARG A 267 -19.59 -1.27 -8.81
CA ARG A 267 -20.63 -1.47 -9.84
C ARG A 267 -20.17 -2.42 -10.94
N MET A 268 -18.87 -2.52 -11.20
CA MET A 268 -18.31 -3.53 -12.10
C MET A 268 -18.40 -4.92 -11.48
N VAL A 269 -18.05 -5.04 -10.18
CA VAL A 269 -18.17 -6.29 -9.41
C VAL A 269 -19.60 -6.87 -9.50
N CYS A 270 -20.62 -6.05 -9.28
CA CYS A 270 -22.01 -6.52 -9.24
C CYS A 270 -22.57 -7.02 -10.59
N LYS A 271 -21.86 -6.80 -11.69
CA LYS A 271 -22.32 -7.17 -13.04
C LYS A 271 -21.60 -8.37 -13.62
N GLN A 272 -20.52 -8.83 -12.99
CA GLN A 272 -19.59 -9.78 -13.59
C GLN A 272 -19.27 -10.92 -12.62
N GLU A 273 -18.89 -12.06 -13.19
CA GLU A 273 -18.46 -13.25 -12.50
C GLU A 273 -16.97 -13.48 -12.76
N SER A 274 -16.27 -14.05 -11.78
CA SER A 274 -14.90 -14.51 -11.96
C SER A 274 -14.88 -16.01 -12.23
N VAL A 275 -14.18 -16.40 -13.29
CA VAL A 275 -13.96 -17.80 -13.65
C VAL A 275 -12.47 -18.08 -13.57
N ARG A 276 -12.08 -18.92 -12.62
CA ARG A 276 -10.70 -19.36 -12.44
C ARG A 276 -10.55 -20.80 -12.90
N ILE A 277 -9.63 -21.02 -13.83
CA ILE A 277 -9.38 -22.34 -14.42
C ILE A 277 -7.90 -22.67 -14.27
N VAL A 278 -7.62 -23.85 -13.72
CA VAL A 278 -6.27 -24.40 -13.60
C VAL A 278 -6.20 -25.69 -14.40
N TYR A 279 -5.27 -25.76 -15.35
CA TYR A 279 -5.07 -26.94 -16.18
C TYR A 279 -3.59 -27.18 -16.47
N ALA A 280 -3.22 -28.43 -16.75
CA ALA A 280 -1.90 -28.80 -17.22
C ALA A 280 -1.93 -28.91 -18.75
N PRO A 281 -1.29 -27.97 -19.49
CA PRO A 281 -1.26 -28.01 -20.95
C PRO A 281 -0.32 -29.11 -21.46
N VAL A 282 -0.63 -29.65 -22.64
CA VAL A 282 0.30 -30.51 -23.38
C VAL A 282 1.38 -29.64 -24.06
N PRO A 283 2.68 -30.02 -23.99
CA PRO A 283 3.73 -29.31 -24.70
C PRO A 283 3.46 -29.23 -26.21
N GLY A 284 3.42 -28.02 -26.76
CA GLY A 284 3.17 -27.77 -28.20
C GLY A 284 1.70 -27.54 -28.58
N GLN A 285 0.76 -27.64 -27.63
CA GLN A 285 -0.62 -27.26 -27.86
C GLN A 285 -0.79 -25.73 -27.77
N LEU A 286 -1.47 -25.13 -28.75
CA LEU A 286 -1.84 -23.71 -28.72
C LEU A 286 -2.75 -23.44 -27.53
N SER A 287 -2.43 -22.42 -26.73
CA SER A 287 -3.31 -21.92 -25.68
C SER A 287 -4.63 -21.45 -26.30
N PRO A 288 -5.78 -21.67 -25.62
CA PRO A 288 -7.07 -21.22 -26.12
C PRO A 288 -7.02 -19.70 -26.33
N ASN A 289 -7.55 -19.24 -27.46
CA ASN A 289 -7.58 -17.81 -27.77
C ASN A 289 -8.68 -17.12 -26.97
N LEU A 290 -8.39 -16.78 -25.71
CA LEU A 290 -9.35 -16.17 -24.78
C LEU A 290 -9.97 -14.87 -25.33
N ALA A 291 -9.27 -14.14 -26.21
CA ALA A 291 -9.81 -12.95 -26.86
C ALA A 291 -10.96 -13.23 -27.85
N ALA A 292 -11.13 -14.47 -28.29
CA ALA A 292 -12.19 -14.88 -29.22
C ALA A 292 -13.52 -15.23 -28.53
N CYS A 293 -13.53 -15.34 -27.19
CA CYS A 293 -14.74 -15.62 -26.43
C CYS A 293 -15.53 -14.33 -26.19
N ALA A 294 -16.78 -14.28 -26.66
CA ALA A 294 -17.68 -13.17 -26.35
C ALA A 294 -17.97 -13.13 -24.84
N GLY A 295 -18.02 -11.92 -24.26
CA GLY A 295 -18.36 -11.72 -22.85
C GLY A 295 -17.18 -11.78 -21.87
N ILE A 296 -15.94 -12.00 -22.35
CA ILE A 296 -14.74 -11.83 -21.51
C ILE A 296 -14.32 -10.36 -21.51
N THR A 297 -14.36 -9.73 -20.34
CA THR A 297 -13.94 -8.32 -20.17
C THR A 297 -12.44 -8.21 -19.94
N THR A 298 -11.89 -9.07 -19.07
CA THR A 298 -10.44 -9.16 -18.82
C THR A 298 -10.05 -10.60 -18.57
N HIS A 299 -8.83 -10.97 -18.97
CA HIS A 299 -8.25 -12.26 -18.64
C HIS A 299 -6.80 -12.08 -18.17
N THR A 300 -6.37 -12.91 -17.23
CA THR A 300 -4.98 -13.00 -16.80
C THR A 300 -4.57 -14.46 -16.81
N THR A 301 -3.47 -14.78 -17.47
CA THR A 301 -2.93 -16.14 -17.53
C THR A 301 -1.54 -16.18 -16.90
N VAL A 302 -1.37 -17.08 -15.93
CA VAL A 302 -0.12 -17.28 -15.20
C VAL A 302 0.35 -18.71 -15.39
N HIS A 303 1.60 -18.88 -15.83
CA HIS A 303 2.25 -20.18 -15.96
C HIS A 303 3.09 -20.45 -14.71
N ARG A 304 2.78 -21.51 -13.95
CA ARG A 304 3.54 -21.93 -12.76
C ARG A 304 3.71 -23.44 -12.73
N ASN A 305 4.94 -23.92 -12.57
CA ASN A 305 5.28 -25.33 -12.32
C ASN A 305 4.64 -26.33 -13.32
N GLY A 306 4.55 -25.98 -14.61
CA GLY A 306 3.92 -26.83 -15.63
C GLY A 306 2.40 -26.79 -15.66
N HIS A 307 1.78 -25.90 -14.87
CA HIS A 307 0.35 -25.61 -14.92
C HIS A 307 0.08 -24.21 -15.46
N VAL A 308 -1.08 -24.06 -16.08
CA VAL A 308 -1.62 -22.79 -16.53
C VAL A 308 -2.82 -22.47 -15.66
N GLU A 309 -2.75 -21.31 -15.03
CA GLU A 309 -3.84 -20.72 -14.27
C GLU A 309 -4.37 -19.53 -15.04
N SER A 310 -5.62 -19.58 -15.47
CA SER A 310 -6.31 -18.48 -16.13
C SER A 310 -7.44 -17.97 -15.26
N THR A 311 -7.43 -16.67 -14.95
CA THR A 311 -8.50 -15.96 -14.27
C THR A 311 -9.20 -15.05 -15.28
N LEU A 312 -10.49 -15.26 -15.47
CA LEU A 312 -11.33 -14.56 -16.44
C LEU A 312 -12.39 -13.77 -15.69
N VAL A 313 -12.67 -12.57 -16.17
CA VAL A 313 -13.80 -11.75 -15.73
C VAL A 313 -14.81 -11.74 -16.85
N VAL A 314 -16.01 -12.23 -16.57
CA VAL A 314 -17.00 -12.53 -17.58
C VAL A 314 -18.39 -12.07 -17.19
N ASP A 315 -19.21 -11.74 -18.18
CA ASP A 315 -20.61 -11.37 -17.94
C ASP A 315 -21.49 -12.60 -17.65
N ASP A 316 -21.12 -13.77 -18.18
CA ASP A 316 -21.82 -15.06 -17.98
C ASP A 316 -20.80 -16.19 -17.87
N SER A 317 -20.63 -16.74 -16.67
CA SER A 317 -19.70 -17.84 -16.42
C SER A 317 -20.11 -19.15 -17.10
N CYS A 318 -21.41 -19.43 -17.22
CA CYS A 318 -21.90 -20.64 -17.87
C CYS A 318 -21.60 -20.63 -19.37
N ALA A 319 -21.91 -19.52 -20.05
CA ALA A 319 -21.64 -19.36 -21.48
C ALA A 319 -20.14 -19.43 -21.78
N THR A 320 -19.32 -18.75 -20.96
CA THR A 320 -17.86 -18.78 -21.10
C THR A 320 -17.30 -20.19 -20.92
N LEU A 321 -17.72 -20.90 -19.87
CA LEU A 321 -17.25 -22.26 -19.60
C LEU A 321 -17.66 -23.24 -20.71
N ALA A 322 -18.88 -23.11 -21.23
CA ALA A 322 -19.36 -23.92 -22.35
C ALA A 322 -18.50 -23.75 -23.61
N TRP A 323 -17.99 -22.54 -23.85
CA TRP A 323 -17.10 -22.25 -24.98
C TRP A 323 -15.64 -22.69 -24.73
N LEU A 324 -15.15 -22.49 -23.51
CA LEU A 324 -13.73 -22.64 -23.16
C LEU A 324 -13.34 -24.09 -22.82
N LEU A 325 -14.19 -24.82 -22.08
CA LEU A 325 -13.87 -26.18 -21.65
C LEU A 325 -13.59 -27.14 -22.82
N PRO A 326 -14.35 -27.13 -23.94
CA PRO A 326 -14.04 -27.98 -25.08
C PRO A 326 -12.66 -27.71 -25.68
N GLN A 327 -12.20 -26.45 -25.70
CA GLN A 327 -10.89 -26.09 -26.24
C GLN A 327 -9.74 -26.52 -25.33
N ILE A 328 -9.94 -26.44 -24.01
CA ILE A 328 -8.96 -26.92 -23.03
C ILE A 328 -8.91 -28.46 -23.02
N LEU A 329 -10.07 -29.12 -23.16
CA LEU A 329 -10.19 -30.57 -23.16
C LEU A 329 -9.90 -31.21 -24.53
N GLN A 330 -9.75 -30.42 -25.59
CA GLN A 330 -9.26 -30.92 -26.87
C GLN A 330 -7.78 -31.32 -26.71
N GLY A 331 -7.49 -32.62 -26.67
CA GLY A 331 -6.13 -33.17 -26.47
C GLY A 331 -5.96 -33.87 -25.11
N GLU A 332 -4.71 -34.16 -24.71
CA GLU A 332 -4.38 -34.83 -23.43
C GLU A 332 -4.23 -33.83 -22.25
N SER A 333 -4.72 -32.60 -22.41
CA SER A 333 -4.66 -31.57 -21.38
C SER A 333 -5.52 -31.94 -20.17
N ARG A 334 -4.95 -31.83 -18.97
CA ARG A 334 -5.63 -32.24 -17.73
C ARG A 334 -6.19 -31.03 -17.00
N LEU A 335 -7.51 -30.90 -16.97
CA LEU A 335 -8.21 -29.93 -16.14
C LEU A 335 -8.04 -30.30 -14.66
N LEU A 336 -7.52 -29.38 -13.85
CA LEU A 336 -7.28 -29.61 -12.42
C LEU A 336 -8.37 -28.98 -11.56
N SER A 337 -8.81 -27.78 -11.91
CA SER A 337 -9.84 -27.06 -11.17
C SER A 337 -10.54 -26.04 -12.05
N VAL A 338 -11.85 -25.91 -11.84
CA VAL A 338 -12.67 -24.81 -12.33
C VAL A 338 -13.42 -24.26 -11.13
N GLN A 339 -13.35 -22.96 -10.93
CA GLN A 339 -14.07 -22.26 -9.89
C GLN A 339 -14.80 -21.08 -10.54
N THR A 340 -16.09 -20.96 -10.24
CA THR A 340 -16.88 -19.78 -10.56
C THR A 340 -17.27 -19.12 -9.25
N ALA A 341 -17.16 -17.80 -9.20
CA ALA A 341 -17.61 -17.01 -8.08
C ALA A 341 -18.17 -15.68 -8.61
N PRO A 342 -19.06 -15.02 -7.85
CA PRO A 342 -19.26 -13.60 -8.03
C PRO A 342 -17.89 -12.91 -7.98
N MET A 343 -17.66 -11.94 -8.87
CA MET A 343 -16.41 -11.20 -8.86
C MET A 343 -16.17 -10.63 -7.45
N ALA A 344 -14.93 -10.73 -6.95
CA ALA A 344 -14.57 -10.02 -5.72
C ALA A 344 -14.01 -8.64 -6.07
N PHE A 345 -14.10 -7.68 -5.14
CA PHE A 345 -13.49 -6.35 -5.34
C PHE A 345 -11.98 -6.43 -5.63
N GLY A 346 -11.29 -7.37 -4.97
CA GLY A 346 -9.88 -7.64 -5.24
C GLY A 346 -9.60 -8.10 -6.67
N ASP A 347 -10.50 -8.86 -7.29
CA ASP A 347 -10.35 -9.32 -8.67
C ASP A 347 -10.38 -8.14 -9.66
N VAL A 348 -11.21 -7.11 -9.39
CA VAL A 348 -11.28 -5.90 -10.23
C VAL A 348 -9.96 -5.15 -10.19
N LEU A 349 -9.39 -4.98 -9.00
CA LEU A 349 -8.11 -4.28 -8.84
C LEU A 349 -6.96 -5.04 -9.53
N VAL A 350 -6.96 -6.37 -9.44
CA VAL A 350 -5.97 -7.20 -10.13
C VAL A 350 -6.16 -7.12 -11.65
N ALA A 351 -7.40 -7.14 -12.14
CA ALA A 351 -7.72 -6.98 -13.54
C ALA A 351 -7.28 -5.61 -14.08
N LEU A 352 -7.45 -4.52 -13.33
CA LEU A 352 -6.95 -3.19 -13.69
C LEU A 352 -5.42 -3.15 -13.82
N ILE A 353 -4.71 -3.87 -12.96
CA ILE A 353 -3.25 -4.02 -13.09
C ILE A 353 -2.93 -4.78 -14.38
N ALA A 354 -3.57 -5.92 -14.61
CA ALA A 354 -3.28 -6.78 -15.76
C ALA A 354 -3.60 -6.10 -17.10
N ALA A 355 -4.71 -5.37 -17.19
CA ALA A 355 -5.13 -4.68 -18.41
C ALA A 355 -4.18 -3.54 -18.83
N ASN A 356 -3.44 -2.97 -17.87
CA ASN A 356 -2.50 -1.87 -18.09
C ASN A 356 -1.03 -2.32 -18.06
N GLN A 357 -0.77 -3.64 -18.05
CA GLN A 357 0.59 -4.15 -18.25
C GLN A 357 0.93 -4.18 -19.74
N PRO A 358 2.13 -3.70 -20.13
CA PRO A 358 2.57 -3.64 -21.52
C PRO A 358 2.90 -5.00 -22.13
#